data_AF-A0A2E3ED86-F1
#
_entry.id   AF-A0A2E3ED86-F1
#
_cell.length_a   1.000
_cell.length_b   1.000
_cell.length_c   1.000
_cell.angle_alpha   90.00
_cell.angle_beta   90.00
_cell.angle_gamma   90.00
#
_symmetry.space_group_name_H-M   'P 1'
#
loop_
_entity.id
_entity.type
_entity.pdbx_description
1 polymer ?
#
loop_
_entity_poly.entity_id
_entity_poly.type
_entity_poly.pdbx_seq_one_letter_code
_entity_poly.pdbx_strand_id
1 'polypeptide(L)' 'MITTQLLAFLGGQEVIILAIIIIILFGAKKIPKLARSIGQASGELKKGRLESEKELKAVTEDQSKGTNSNESNS' A
#
# COMPACT_ATOMS: atom_id res chain seq x y z
N MET A 1 5.33 13.25 -41.91
CA MET A 1 4.79 11.88 -41.74
C MET A 1 5.70 10.97 -40.89
N ILE A 2 7.03 11.04 -41.00
CA ILE A 2 7.96 10.29 -40.12
C ILE A 2 7.94 10.77 -38.65
N THR A 3 7.86 12.07 -38.41
CA THR A 3 7.80 12.66 -37.05
C THR A 3 6.53 12.29 -36.29
N THR A 4 5.39 12.19 -36.98
CA THR A 4 4.12 11.75 -36.38
C THR A 4 4.18 10.29 -35.94
N GLN A 5 4.85 9.43 -36.71
CA GLN A 5 5.07 8.02 -36.32
C GLN A 5 6.02 7.93 -35.10
N LEU A 6 7.08 8.74 -35.04
CA LEU A 6 7.99 8.78 -33.89
C LEU A 6 7.32 9.23 -32.58
N LEU A 7 6.43 10.22 -32.65
CA LEU A 7 5.64 10.64 -31.50
C LEU A 7 4.56 9.61 -31.11
N ALA A 8 3.98 8.90 -32.09
CA ALA A 8 3.03 7.82 -31.85
C ALA A 8 3.70 6.59 -31.22
N PHE A 9 4.98 6.33 -31.51
CA PHE A 9 5.78 5.31 -30.82
C PHE A 9 5.90 5.61 -29.32
N LEU A 10 6.25 6.86 -28.96
CA LEU A 10 6.48 7.29 -27.57
C LEU A 10 5.24 7.32 -26.66
N GLY A 11 4.02 7.24 -27.20
CA GLY A 11 2.81 7.56 -26.44
C GLY A 11 2.02 6.37 -25.87
N GLY A 12 2.06 5.21 -26.52
CA GLY A 12 1.20 4.10 -26.07
C GLY A 12 1.31 2.80 -26.84
N GLN A 13 1.74 2.84 -28.11
CA GLN A 13 1.93 1.61 -28.88
C GLN A 13 3.04 0.73 -28.28
N GLU A 14 4.14 1.33 -27.84
CA GLU A 14 5.24 0.62 -27.17
C GLU A 14 4.79 0.00 -25.84
N VAL A 15 4.00 0.74 -25.05
CA VAL A 15 3.46 0.23 -23.77
C VAL A 15 2.55 -0.97 -24.00
N ILE A 16 1.70 -0.92 -25.03
CA ILE A 16 0.83 -2.04 -25.41
C ILE A 16 1.65 -3.24 -25.86
N ILE A 17 2.68 -3.05 -26.70
CA ILE A 17 3.57 -4.12 -27.15
C ILE A 17 4.30 -4.75 -25.97
N LEU A 18 4.84 -3.94 -25.06
CA LEU A 18 5.50 -4.40 -23.85
C LEU A 18 4.54 -5.18 -22.95
N ALA A 19 3.31 -4.69 -22.77
CA ALA A 19 2.27 -5.37 -22.01
C ALA A 19 1.93 -6.73 -22.63
N ILE A 20 1.84 -6.84 -23.96
CA ILE A 20 1.61 -8.10 -24.66
C ILE A 20 2.76 -9.08 -24.43
N ILE A 21 4.02 -8.63 -24.54
CA ILE A 21 5.20 -9.47 -24.26
C ILE A 21 5.17 -9.99 -22.82
N ILE A 22 4.91 -9.11 -21.84
CA ILE A 22 4.78 -9.49 -20.43
C ILE A 22 3.64 -10.51 -20.23
N ILE A 23 2.51 -10.32 -20.91
CA ILE A 23 1.38 -11.24 -20.87
C ILE A 23 1.73 -12.60 -21.47
N ILE A 24 2.56 -12.68 -22.51
CA ILE A 24 2.99 -13.96 -23.08
C ILE A 24 3.96 -14.68 -22.13
N LEU A 25 4.92 -13.94 -21.55
CA LEU A 25 5.93 -14.51 -20.66
C LEU A 25 5.35 -14.99 -19.32
N PHE A 26 4.48 -14.17 -18.72
CA PHE A 26 3.94 -14.44 -17.38
C PHE A 26 2.50 -14.96 -17.42
N GLY A 27 1.75 -14.75 -18.50
CA GLY A 27 0.33 -15.07 -18.60
C GLY A 27 -0.57 -13.91 -18.12
N ALA A 28 -1.65 -13.64 -18.85
CA ALA A 28 -2.61 -12.56 -18.54
C ALA A 28 -3.21 -12.63 -17.12
N LYS A 29 -3.24 -13.83 -16.52
CA LYS A 29 -3.78 -14.06 -15.17
C LYS A 29 -2.77 -13.84 -14.05
N LYS A 30 -1.45 -13.84 -14.33
CA LYS A 30 -0.44 -13.72 -13.27
C LYS A 30 -0.31 -12.28 -12.77
N ILE A 31 -0.21 -11.29 -13.65
CA ILE A 31 -0.08 -9.87 -13.26
C ILE A 31 -1.22 -9.43 -12.31
N PRO A 32 -2.52 -9.70 -12.62
CA PRO A 32 -3.61 -9.33 -11.72
C PRO A 32 -3.61 -10.12 -10.40
N LYS A 33 -3.18 -11.40 -10.43
CA LYS A 33 -3.09 -12.24 -9.24
C LYS A 33 -2.00 -11.74 -8.29
N LEU A 34 -0.83 -11.37 -8.82
CA LEU A 34 0.25 -10.78 -8.04
C LEU A 34 -0.20 -9.43 -7.44
N ALA A 35 -0.78 -8.54 -8.25
CA ALA A 35 -1.29 -7.26 -7.77
C ALA A 35 -2.32 -7.42 -6.64
N ARG A 36 -3.25 -8.39 -6.76
CA ARG A 36 -4.21 -8.71 -5.68
C ARG A 36 -3.52 -9.19 -4.41
N SER A 37 -2.57 -10.12 -4.50
CA SER A 37 -1.85 -10.63 -3.31
C SER A 37 -1.02 -9.55 -2.62
N ILE A 38 -0.34 -8.69 -3.39
CA ILE A 38 0.43 -7.55 -2.86
C ILE A 38 -0.52 -6.52 -2.22
N GLY A 39 -1.67 -6.26 -2.83
CA GLY A 39 -2.69 -5.37 -2.30
C GLY A 39 -3.31 -5.87 -1.00
N GLN A 40 -3.58 -7.18 -0.90
CA GLN A 40 -4.05 -7.83 0.33
C GLN A 40 -3.00 -7.71 1.44
N ALA A 41 -1.74 -8.10 1.16
CA ALA A 41 -0.65 -7.99 2.12
C ALA A 41 -0.44 -6.54 2.60
N SER A 42 -0.45 -5.56 1.68
CA SER A 42 -0.32 -4.13 2.03
C SER A 42 -1.50 -3.65 2.88
N GLY A 43 -2.71 -4.14 2.60
CA GLY A 43 -3.92 -3.80 3.35
C GLY A 43 -3.89 -4.34 4.79
N GLU A 44 -3.48 -5.59 4.96
CA GLU A 44 -3.29 -6.21 6.28
C GLU A 44 -2.18 -5.50 7.07
N LEU A 45 -1.06 -5.16 6.42
CA LEU A 45 0.03 -4.40 7.03
C LEU A 45 -0.45 -3.04 7.54
N LYS A 46 -1.27 -2.33 6.74
CA LYS A 46 -1.82 -1.02 7.11
C LYS A 46 -2.77 -1.14 8.30
N LYS A 47 -3.61 -2.17 8.34
CA LYS A 47 -4.51 -2.44 9.47
C LYS A 47 -3.72 -2.73 10.75
N GLY A 48 -2.73 -3.61 10.69
CA GLY A 48 -1.88 -3.94 11.84
C GLY A 48 -1.13 -2.73 12.39
N ARG A 49 -0.66 -1.82 11.52
CA ARG A 49 -0.05 -0.55 11.95
C ARG A 49 -1.04 0.36 12.69
N LEU A 50 -2.25 0.52 12.16
CA LEU A 50 -3.29 1.35 12.79
C LEU A 50 -3.74 0.80 14.14
N GLU A 51 -3.83 -0.52 14.28
CA GLU A 51 -4.17 -1.19 15.54
C GLU A 51 -3.04 -1.05 16.56
N SER A 52 -1.78 -1.27 16.14
CA SER A 52 -0.60 -1.03 16.98
C SER A 52 -0.54 0.41 17.50
N GLU A 53 -0.79 1.40 16.64
CA GLU A 53 -0.83 2.82 17.03
C GLU A 53 -1.95 3.13 18.04
N LYS A 54 -3.11 2.47 17.93
CA LYS A 54 -4.22 2.64 18.88
C LYS A 54 -3.90 2.01 20.23
N GLU A 55 -3.31 0.82 20.24
CA GLU A 55 -2.88 0.14 21.47
C GLU A 55 -1.80 0.97 22.19
N LEU A 56 -0.80 1.48 21.47
CA LEU A 56 0.24 2.37 22.01
C LEU A 56 -0.35 3.63 22.65
N LYS A 57 -1.36 4.25 22.02
CA LYS A 57 -2.06 5.41 22.57
C LYS A 57 -2.89 5.06 23.80
N ALA A 58 -3.62 3.95 23.79
CA ALA A 58 -4.41 3.49 24.92
C ALA A 58 -3.52 3.21 26.15
N VAL A 59 -2.36 2.57 25.96
CA VAL A 59 -1.39 2.31 27.04
C VAL A 59 -0.80 3.62 27.59
N THR A 60 -0.57 4.61 26.73
CA THR A 60 -0.02 5.91 27.15
C THR A 60 -1.06 6.78 27.88
N GLU A 61 -2.34 6.68 27.50
CA GLU A 61 -3.44 7.39 28.16
C GLU A 61 -3.80 6.77 29.53
N ASP A 62 -3.71 5.45 29.68
CA ASP A 62 -4.02 4.76 30.95
C ASP A 62 -2.95 5.03 32.03
N GLN A 63 -1.67 5.16 31.64
CA GLN A 63 -0.57 5.54 32.53
C GLN A 63 -0.64 6.99 33.03
N SER A 64 -1.34 7.89 32.33
CA SER A 64 -1.49 9.30 32.71
C SER A 64 -2.54 9.52 33.82
N LYS A 65 -3.53 8.62 33.96
CA LYS A 65 -4.59 8.74 34.97
C LYS A 65 -4.24 8.16 36.35
N GLY A 66 -3.12 7.44 36.49
CA GLY A 66 -2.75 6.75 37.74
C GLY A 66 -2.01 7.58 38.81
N THR A 67 -1.56 8.80 38.52
CA THR A 67 -0.64 9.54 39.43
C THR A 67 -1.31 10.65 40.26
N ASN A 68 -2.55 11.06 39.98
CA ASN A 68 -3.16 12.25 40.61
C ASN A 68 -4.18 12.00 41.74
N SER A 69 -4.23 10.80 42.34
CA SER A 69 -5.21 10.48 43.40
C SER A 69 -4.64 10.30 44.82
N ASN A 70 -3.36 10.57 45.05
CA ASN A 70 -2.73 10.33 46.36
C ASN A 70 -2.03 11.57 46.97
N GLU A 71 -2.68 12.74 46.89
CA GLU A 71 -2.19 13.98 47.53
C GLU A 71 -3.32 14.85 48.13
N SER A 72 -4.48 14.24 48.44
CA SER A 72 -5.58 14.92 49.14
C SER A 72 -5.92 14.18 50.44
N ASN A 73 -4.93 14.03 51.32
CA ASN A 73 -5.15 13.75 52.75
C ASN A 73 -3.93 14.16 53.58
N SER A 74 -3.73 15.47 53.76
CA SER A 74 -3.02 16.09 54.89
C SER A 74 -3.39 17.56 54.98
#